data_AF-A0A355WMI4-F1
#
_entry.id   AF-A0A355WMI4-F1
#
_cell.length_a   1.000
_cell.length_b   1.000
_cell.length_c   1.000
_cell.angle_alpha   90.00
_cell.angle_beta   90.00
_cell.angle_gamma   90.00
#
_symmetry.space_group_name_H-M   'P 1'
#
loop_
_entity.id
_entity.type
_entity.pdbx_description
1 polymer ?
#
loop_
_entity_poly.entity_id
_entity_poly.type
_entity_poly.pdbx_seq_one_letter_code
_entity_poly.pdbx_strand_id
1 'polypeptide(L)'
;LYDPKVTDARHDPIGAPVDDNSPDAAPRFDASLKVDLTVDLVAETITFSKPPLEVALTPHKGSPLRLIGVHVKSKSANGATSRADAVRLAIENRRKQLAQCIWIRRRVIGHLNAGEPVVVLGDFNDGPGLDEYEKLFGSSGVEVVLGSDSGADHRLYDPSAVKTLSPRPQAQPTTSRFYLSDQKRYLNTLLDFIMVSPDLRTRAKKWKIWHPFDEPTCYDDPELREALLDASDHFPVTLDIDL
;
A
#
# COMPACT_ATOMS: atom_id res chain seq x y z
N LEU A 1 -2.47 -11.00 14.73
CA LEU A 1 -2.18 -10.89 16.18
C LEU A 1 -0.67 -10.99 16.39
N TYR A 2 -0.13 -10.24 17.34
CA TYR A 2 1.27 -10.32 17.75
C TYR A 2 1.44 -11.39 18.83
N ASP A 3 2.45 -12.24 18.70
CA ASP A 3 2.81 -13.22 19.71
C ASP A 3 4.24 -12.96 20.22
N PRO A 4 4.40 -12.39 21.44
CA PRO A 4 5.70 -12.07 22.01
C PRO A 4 6.54 -13.30 22.37
N LYS A 5 6.00 -14.53 22.27
CA LYS A 5 6.78 -15.75 22.48
C LYS A 5 7.57 -16.17 21.25
N VAL A 6 7.22 -15.66 20.08
CA VAL A 6 7.84 -16.03 18.80
C VAL A 6 8.61 -14.89 18.14
N THR A 7 8.26 -13.63 18.43
CA THR A 7 8.90 -12.47 17.80
C THR A 7 8.87 -11.25 18.72
N ASP A 8 9.91 -10.42 18.63
CA ASP A 8 9.95 -9.08 19.19
C ASP A 8 9.59 -8.06 18.09
N ALA A 9 8.76 -7.07 18.44
CA ALA A 9 8.39 -5.98 17.54
C ALA A 9 8.69 -4.63 18.20
N ARG A 10 9.56 -3.82 17.58
CA ARG A 10 9.91 -2.48 18.05
C ARG A 10 9.55 -1.42 17.01
N HIS A 11 8.81 -0.38 17.42
CA HIS A 11 8.65 0.82 16.61
C HIS A 11 10.02 1.47 16.36
N ASP A 12 10.40 1.60 15.10
CA ASP A 12 11.74 1.96 14.68
C ASP A 12 11.73 2.89 13.46
N PRO A 13 11.23 4.14 13.62
CA PRO A 13 11.20 5.11 12.53
C PRO A 13 12.62 5.58 12.19
N ILE A 14 13.03 5.42 10.94
CA ILE A 14 14.37 5.80 10.47
C ILE A 14 14.33 7.02 9.55
N GLY A 15 15.50 7.54 9.18
CA GLY A 15 15.66 8.74 8.35
C GLY A 15 16.06 9.98 9.15
N ALA A 16 16.84 10.84 8.54
CA ALA A 16 17.17 12.15 9.10
C ALA A 16 15.96 13.11 8.95
N PRO A 17 15.94 14.22 9.71
CA PRO A 17 15.14 15.38 9.35
C PRO A 17 15.44 15.81 7.90
N VAL A 18 14.50 16.51 7.28
CA VAL A 18 14.64 16.97 5.88
C VAL A 18 15.96 17.72 5.69
N ASP A 19 16.79 17.22 4.78
CA ASP A 19 18.02 17.87 4.33
C ASP A 19 17.91 18.17 2.83
N ASP A 20 17.90 19.46 2.49
CA ASP A 20 17.79 19.93 1.11
C ASP A 20 19.02 19.53 0.26
N ASN A 21 20.11 19.07 0.88
CA ASN A 21 21.29 18.54 0.16
C ASN A 21 21.16 17.06 -0.23
N SER A 22 20.12 16.37 0.24
CA SER A 22 19.88 14.94 -0.04
C SER A 22 18.48 14.74 -0.62
N PRO A 23 18.20 15.21 -1.85
CA PRO A 23 16.86 15.20 -2.44
C PRO A 23 16.28 13.79 -2.63
N ASP A 24 17.13 12.76 -2.68
CA ASP A 24 16.74 11.36 -2.81
C ASP A 24 16.59 10.63 -1.45
N ALA A 25 16.96 11.27 -0.35
CA ALA A 25 16.78 10.69 0.97
C ALA A 25 15.29 10.54 1.30
N ALA A 26 14.95 9.46 2.00
CA ALA A 26 13.63 9.30 2.62
C ALA A 26 13.71 9.83 4.06
N PRO A 27 13.20 11.04 4.36
CA PRO A 27 13.07 11.50 5.74
C PRO A 27 12.09 10.62 6.52
N ARG A 28 12.07 10.73 7.85
CA ARG A 28 11.06 10.04 8.69
C ARG A 28 9.65 10.40 8.26
N PHE A 29 8.75 9.43 8.25
CA PHE A 29 7.38 9.63 7.77
C PHE A 29 6.54 10.65 8.57
N ASP A 30 6.97 11.00 9.78
CA ASP A 30 6.39 12.07 10.61
C ASP A 30 6.93 13.48 10.29
N ALA A 31 7.82 13.59 9.29
CA ALA A 31 8.34 14.85 8.78
C ALA A 31 7.61 15.29 7.49
N SER A 32 8.31 15.99 6.58
CA SER A 32 7.82 16.38 5.27
C SER A 32 8.75 15.91 4.15
N LEU A 33 8.23 15.73 2.95
CA LEU A 33 9.03 15.44 1.77
C LEU A 33 8.76 16.50 0.69
N LYS A 34 9.82 17.04 0.09
CA LYS A 34 9.71 17.86 -1.12
C LYS A 34 9.81 16.93 -2.33
N VAL A 35 8.74 16.84 -3.12
CA VAL A 35 8.72 16.07 -4.37
C VAL A 35 8.21 16.96 -5.48
N ASP A 36 8.95 16.98 -6.58
CA ASP A 36 8.48 17.56 -7.82
C ASP A 36 7.84 16.45 -8.67
N LEU A 37 6.52 16.56 -8.84
CA LEU A 37 5.70 15.64 -9.65
C LEU A 37 5.24 16.29 -10.95
N THR A 38 5.75 17.48 -11.25
CA THR A 38 5.21 18.38 -12.26
C THR A 38 6.27 18.76 -13.28
N VAL A 39 5.82 19.06 -14.50
CA VAL A 39 6.73 19.48 -15.58
C VAL A 39 7.20 20.93 -15.38
N ASP A 40 6.52 21.70 -14.51
CA ASP A 40 6.82 23.10 -14.22
C ASP A 40 7.89 23.32 -13.14
N LEU A 41 8.51 22.23 -12.65
CA LEU A 41 9.61 22.22 -11.67
C LEU A 41 9.26 22.78 -10.29
N VAL A 42 7.98 22.79 -9.91
CA VAL A 42 7.53 23.26 -8.60
C VAL A 42 7.43 22.09 -7.63
N ALA A 43 8.48 21.91 -6.80
CA ALA A 43 8.46 20.92 -5.74
C ALA A 43 7.33 21.20 -4.72
N GLU A 44 6.41 20.26 -4.58
CA GLU A 44 5.37 20.30 -3.55
C GLU A 44 5.91 19.72 -2.24
N THR A 45 5.59 20.37 -1.11
CA THR A 45 5.90 19.84 0.22
C THR A 45 4.74 18.97 0.71
N ILE A 46 5.01 17.69 0.94
CA ILE A 46 4.03 16.67 1.29
C ILE A 46 4.26 16.19 2.71
N THR A 47 3.18 16.03 3.47
CA THR A 47 3.17 15.41 4.79
C THR A 47 2.17 14.27 4.81
N PHE A 48 2.41 13.28 5.68
CA PHE A 48 1.41 12.27 5.97
C PHE A 48 0.47 12.77 7.06
N SER A 49 -0.85 12.67 6.83
CA SER A 49 -1.83 12.81 7.92
C SER A 49 -1.81 11.61 8.85
N LYS A 50 -1.50 10.42 8.31
CA LYS A 50 -1.26 9.17 9.02
C LYS A 50 0.09 8.62 8.55
N PRO A 51 1.19 8.95 9.24
CA PRO A 51 2.52 8.47 8.87
C PRO A 51 2.59 6.94 8.84
N PRO A 52 3.24 6.33 7.83
CA PRO A 52 3.51 4.90 7.87
C PRO A 52 4.23 4.47 9.14
N LEU A 53 3.81 3.34 9.68
CA LEU A 53 4.42 2.72 10.85
C LEU A 53 5.64 1.91 10.43
N GLU A 54 6.78 2.16 11.05
CA GLU A 54 8.00 1.38 10.80
C GLU A 54 8.34 0.51 11.99
N VAL A 55 8.52 -0.78 11.74
CA VAL A 55 8.81 -1.76 12.80
C VAL A 55 10.02 -2.58 12.44
N ALA A 56 10.95 -2.68 13.39
CA ALA A 56 11.95 -3.73 13.41
C ALA A 56 11.30 -4.98 14.02
N LEU A 57 11.11 -6.02 13.21
CA LEU A 57 10.58 -7.30 13.65
C LEU A 57 11.73 -8.30 13.77
N THR A 58 11.93 -8.86 14.96
CA THR A 58 12.99 -9.82 15.26
C THR A 58 12.38 -11.13 15.73
N PRO A 59 12.23 -12.11 14.83
CA PRO A 59 11.84 -13.45 15.20
C PRO A 59 12.84 -14.05 16.20
N HIS A 60 12.36 -14.81 17.19
CA HIS A 60 13.24 -15.56 18.10
C HIS A 60 14.02 -16.67 17.38
N LYS A 61 13.57 -17.06 16.18
CA LYS A 61 14.27 -17.95 15.24
C LYS A 61 14.11 -17.38 13.84
N GLY A 62 15.21 -17.32 13.10
CA GLY A 62 15.22 -16.75 11.76
C GLY A 62 15.90 -15.37 11.72
N SER A 63 15.79 -14.71 10.58
CA SER A 63 16.40 -13.40 10.38
C SER A 63 15.45 -12.24 10.71
N PRO A 64 15.96 -11.11 11.21
CA PRO A 64 15.16 -9.89 11.37
C PRO A 64 14.62 -9.39 10.03
N LEU A 65 13.52 -8.64 10.09
CA LEU A 65 12.94 -7.98 8.94
C LEU A 65 12.32 -6.64 9.31
N ARG A 66 12.09 -5.82 8.29
CA ARG A 66 11.47 -4.50 8.38
C ARG A 66 10.00 -4.62 7.98
N LEU A 67 9.11 -4.06 8.78
CA LEU A 67 7.72 -3.86 8.39
C LEU A 67 7.46 -2.36 8.18
N ILE A 68 6.76 -2.04 7.11
CA ILE A 68 6.23 -0.71 6.83
C ILE A 68 4.71 -0.84 6.69
N GLY A 69 3.98 -0.40 7.73
CA GLY A 69 2.52 -0.35 7.74
C GLY A 69 2.01 0.94 7.09
N VAL A 70 1.24 0.85 6.02
CA VAL A 70 0.81 2.01 5.23
C VAL A 70 -0.71 2.24 5.30
N HIS A 71 -1.09 3.52 5.20
CA HIS A 71 -2.46 3.96 4.96
C HIS A 71 -2.39 5.22 4.10
N VAL A 72 -2.28 5.03 2.79
CA VAL A 72 -2.02 6.10 1.82
C VAL A 72 -3.29 6.94 1.61
N LYS A 73 -3.15 8.23 1.30
CA LYS A 73 -4.27 9.14 1.07
C LYS A 73 -5.25 8.60 0.01
N SER A 74 -6.55 8.58 0.36
CA SER A 74 -7.61 8.27 -0.59
C SER A 74 -7.74 9.31 -1.72
N LYS A 75 -8.01 8.81 -2.93
CA LYS A 75 -8.31 9.58 -4.16
C LYS A 75 -9.65 10.32 -4.12
N SER A 76 -10.53 10.00 -3.17
CA SER A 76 -11.89 10.55 -3.10
C SER A 76 -11.89 12.09 -3.01
N ALA A 77 -12.63 12.76 -3.87
CA ALA A 77 -12.82 14.22 -3.86
C ALA A 77 -13.85 14.68 -2.82
N ASN A 78 -13.73 14.16 -1.59
CA ASN A 78 -14.63 14.51 -0.49
C ASN A 78 -14.59 16.03 -0.22
N GLY A 79 -15.76 16.65 -0.09
CA GLY A 79 -15.89 18.09 0.13
C GLY A 79 -15.99 18.93 -1.15
N ALA A 80 -16.05 18.31 -2.34
CA ALA A 80 -16.34 19.04 -3.57
C ALA A 80 -17.76 19.62 -3.56
N THR A 81 -17.89 20.91 -3.86
CA THR A 81 -19.16 21.63 -3.95
C THR A 81 -19.66 21.77 -5.39
N SER A 82 -18.82 21.46 -6.38
CA SER A 82 -19.13 21.48 -7.80
C SER A 82 -18.37 20.39 -8.58
N ARG A 83 -18.75 20.13 -9.83
CA ARG A 83 -18.01 19.21 -10.71
C ARG A 83 -16.58 19.68 -10.97
N ALA A 84 -16.37 20.98 -11.16
CA ALA A 84 -15.04 21.53 -11.39
C ALA A 84 -14.15 21.38 -10.15
N ASP A 85 -14.72 21.61 -8.97
CA ASP A 85 -14.02 21.40 -7.70
C ASP A 85 -13.70 19.92 -7.46
N ALA A 86 -14.60 19.02 -7.83
CA ALA A 86 -14.36 17.58 -7.73
C ALA A 86 -13.17 17.13 -8.57
N VAL A 87 -13.06 17.64 -9.81
CA VAL A 87 -11.92 17.35 -10.69
C VAL A 87 -10.62 17.90 -10.10
N ARG A 88 -10.62 19.16 -9.65
CA ARG A 88 -9.42 19.78 -9.04
C ARG A 88 -8.96 19.00 -7.80
N LEU A 89 -9.87 18.70 -6.88
CA LEU A 89 -9.56 17.95 -5.66
C LEU A 89 -9.09 16.53 -5.95
N ALA A 90 -9.64 15.86 -6.96
CA ALA A 90 -9.18 14.54 -7.38
C ALA A 90 -7.73 14.57 -7.87
N ILE A 91 -7.36 15.56 -8.69
CA ILE A 91 -5.99 15.75 -9.18
C ILE A 91 -5.03 16.02 -8.02
N GLU A 92 -5.37 16.95 -7.11
CA GLU A 92 -4.56 17.26 -5.93
C GLU A 92 -4.38 16.05 -5.01
N ASN A 93 -5.45 15.29 -4.76
CA ASN A 93 -5.38 14.08 -3.94
C ASN A 93 -4.51 13.00 -4.60
N ARG A 94 -4.58 12.83 -5.93
CA ARG A 94 -3.75 11.87 -6.65
C ARG A 94 -2.27 12.24 -6.62
N ARG A 95 -1.92 13.53 -6.79
CA ARG A 95 -0.53 13.99 -6.63
C ARG A 95 0.01 13.69 -5.24
N LYS A 96 -0.74 14.05 -4.20
CA LYS A 96 -0.37 13.76 -2.80
C LYS A 96 -0.19 12.26 -2.56
N GLN A 97 -1.11 11.44 -3.06
CA GLN A 97 -1.02 9.98 -2.97
C GLN A 97 0.24 9.46 -3.68
N LEU A 98 0.51 9.90 -4.91
CA LEU A 98 1.70 9.47 -5.65
C LEU A 98 3.00 9.87 -4.95
N ALA A 99 3.08 11.10 -4.43
CA ALA A 99 4.24 11.56 -3.67
C ALA A 99 4.45 10.72 -2.39
N GLN A 100 3.37 10.34 -1.69
CA GLN A 100 3.43 9.43 -0.55
C GLN A 100 3.98 8.05 -0.96
N CYS A 101 3.53 7.50 -2.10
CA CYS A 101 4.05 6.25 -2.64
C CYS A 101 5.54 6.35 -3.03
N ILE A 102 5.98 7.45 -3.64
CA ILE A 102 7.40 7.69 -3.93
C ILE A 102 8.22 7.73 -2.64
N TRP A 103 7.71 8.39 -1.60
CA TRP A 103 8.38 8.44 -0.30
C TRP A 103 8.54 7.03 0.29
N ILE A 104 7.46 6.23 0.31
CA ILE A 104 7.49 4.84 0.76
C ILE A 104 8.51 4.04 -0.07
N ARG A 105 8.51 4.22 -1.40
CA ARG A 105 9.45 3.55 -2.29
C ARG A 105 10.90 3.91 -1.99
N ARG A 106 11.23 5.20 -1.76
CA ARG A 106 12.58 5.62 -1.36
C ARG A 106 13.02 4.96 -0.06
N ARG A 107 12.11 4.82 0.92
CA ARG A 107 12.40 4.07 2.16
C ARG A 107 12.66 2.59 1.89
N VAL A 108 11.84 1.95 1.06
CA VAL A 108 12.03 0.56 0.63
C VAL A 108 13.38 0.36 -0.05
N ILE A 109 13.76 1.24 -0.99
CA ILE A 109 15.07 1.18 -1.66
C ILE A 109 16.21 1.28 -0.64
N GLY A 110 16.10 2.13 0.37
CA GLY A 110 17.08 2.20 1.46
C GLY A 110 17.30 0.85 2.15
N HIS A 111 16.22 0.16 2.51
CA HIS A 111 16.30 -1.18 3.11
C HIS A 111 16.86 -2.24 2.14
N LEU A 112 16.40 -2.24 0.89
CA LEU A 112 16.88 -3.18 -0.13
C LEU A 112 18.38 -3.01 -0.40
N ASN A 113 18.88 -1.78 -0.47
CA ASN A 113 20.30 -1.48 -0.62
C ASN A 113 21.13 -1.86 0.61
N ALA A 114 20.53 -1.84 1.80
CA ALA A 114 21.15 -2.32 3.03
C ALA A 114 21.10 -3.85 3.17
N GLY A 115 20.45 -4.57 2.24
CA GLY A 115 20.23 -6.00 2.31
C GLY A 115 19.25 -6.42 3.41
N GLU A 116 18.38 -5.50 3.84
CA GLU A 116 17.39 -5.75 4.89
C GLU A 116 16.08 -6.29 4.29
N PRO A 117 15.62 -7.48 4.70
CA PRO A 117 14.32 -7.99 4.29
C PRO A 117 13.19 -7.03 4.66
N VAL A 118 12.29 -6.71 3.73
CA VAL A 118 11.22 -5.72 3.97
C VAL A 118 9.86 -6.23 3.51
N VAL A 119 8.85 -5.99 4.35
CA VAL A 119 7.43 -6.16 4.03
C VAL A 119 6.75 -4.80 4.10
N VAL A 120 6.05 -4.41 3.05
CA VAL A 120 5.17 -3.23 3.02
C VAL A 120 3.74 -3.73 2.99
N LEU A 121 2.92 -3.32 3.95
CA LEU A 121 1.56 -3.82 4.09
C LEU A 121 0.56 -2.76 4.51
N GLY A 122 -0.66 -2.89 4.03
CA GLY A 122 -1.78 -2.02 4.40
C GLY A 122 -2.51 -1.46 3.20
N ASP A 123 -3.25 -0.37 3.44
CA ASP A 123 -4.19 0.23 2.50
C ASP A 123 -3.50 1.30 1.64
N PHE A 124 -3.43 1.05 0.32
CA PHE A 124 -2.86 1.97 -0.65
C PHE A 124 -3.90 2.95 -1.22
N ASN A 125 -5.19 2.72 -0.96
CA ASN A 125 -6.30 3.46 -1.54
C ASN A 125 -6.19 3.63 -3.07
N ASP A 126 -5.60 2.65 -3.74
CA ASP A 126 -5.26 2.68 -5.17
C ASP A 126 -6.25 1.85 -6.01
N GLY A 127 -7.54 1.95 -5.67
CA GLY A 127 -8.62 1.27 -6.38
C GLY A 127 -9.06 1.99 -7.66
N PRO A 128 -9.89 1.31 -8.49
CA PRO A 128 -10.42 1.86 -9.72
C PRO A 128 -11.31 3.08 -9.44
N GLY A 129 -10.97 4.21 -10.05
CA GLY A 129 -11.66 5.47 -9.86
C GLY A 129 -10.91 6.60 -10.55
N LEU A 130 -11.42 6.98 -11.73
CA LEU A 130 -10.87 7.98 -12.67
C LEU A 130 -9.61 7.53 -13.43
N ASP A 131 -9.76 6.41 -14.14
CA ASP A 131 -8.81 5.84 -15.11
C ASP A 131 -8.35 6.87 -16.18
N GLU A 132 -9.15 7.89 -16.47
CA GLU A 132 -8.82 8.95 -17.45
C GLU A 132 -7.60 9.80 -17.05
N TYR A 133 -7.30 9.92 -15.75
CA TYR A 133 -6.18 10.75 -15.26
C TYR A 133 -4.95 9.94 -14.85
N GLU A 134 -5.00 8.60 -14.80
CA GLU A 134 -3.81 7.79 -14.54
C GLU A 134 -2.74 7.99 -15.62
N LYS A 135 -3.18 8.21 -16.86
CA LYS A 135 -2.31 8.59 -17.99
C LYS A 135 -1.53 9.88 -17.75
N LEU A 136 -2.02 10.80 -16.92
CA LEU A 136 -1.32 12.06 -16.63
C LEU A 136 -0.09 11.86 -15.75
N PHE A 137 -0.06 10.78 -14.96
CA PHE A 137 0.99 10.55 -13.97
C PHE A 137 1.87 9.31 -14.28
N GLY A 138 1.52 8.54 -15.32
CA GLY A 138 2.38 7.50 -15.90
C GLY A 138 2.46 6.18 -15.11
N SER A 139 2.19 6.17 -13.81
CA SER A 139 2.15 4.96 -12.98
C SER A 139 1.20 5.09 -11.79
N SER A 140 0.62 3.96 -11.37
CA SER A 140 -0.16 3.89 -10.13
C SER A 140 0.74 3.94 -8.89
N GLY A 141 0.17 4.28 -7.74
CA GLY A 141 0.92 4.33 -6.48
C GLY A 141 1.41 2.93 -6.07
N VAL A 142 0.64 1.89 -6.37
CA VAL A 142 1.04 0.49 -6.18
C VAL A 142 2.23 0.13 -7.07
N GLU A 143 2.23 0.50 -8.36
CA GLU A 143 3.37 0.26 -9.26
C GLU A 143 4.65 0.93 -8.77
N VAL A 144 4.54 2.16 -8.27
CA VAL A 144 5.67 2.89 -7.71
C VAL A 144 6.28 2.16 -6.51
N VAL A 145 5.47 1.71 -5.56
CA VAL A 145 6.01 1.01 -4.37
C VAL A 145 6.54 -0.38 -4.70
N LEU A 146 5.88 -1.09 -5.61
CA LEU A 146 6.40 -2.35 -6.15
C LEU A 146 7.77 -2.18 -6.83
N GLY A 147 8.02 -1.02 -7.45
CA GLY A 147 9.18 -0.82 -8.31
C GLY A 147 9.03 -1.56 -9.62
N SER A 148 7.89 -1.41 -10.30
CA SER A 148 7.61 -2.04 -11.60
C SER A 148 8.64 -1.68 -12.68
N ASP A 149 9.27 -0.51 -12.55
CA ASP A 149 10.35 0.00 -13.41
C ASP A 149 11.76 -0.46 -12.97
N SER A 150 11.88 -1.07 -11.80
CA SER A 150 13.14 -1.45 -11.18
C SER A 150 13.56 -2.88 -11.58
N GLY A 151 14.86 -3.17 -11.45
CA GLY A 151 15.41 -4.52 -11.63
C GLY A 151 14.81 -5.54 -10.65
N ALA A 152 14.92 -6.84 -10.97
CA ALA A 152 14.30 -7.91 -10.18
C ALA A 152 14.74 -7.90 -8.71
N ASP A 153 15.99 -7.53 -8.43
CA ASP A 153 16.56 -7.48 -7.08
C ASP A 153 15.99 -6.34 -6.22
N HIS A 154 15.32 -5.37 -6.83
CA HIS A 154 14.70 -4.24 -6.15
C HIS A 154 13.17 -4.22 -6.23
N ARG A 155 12.57 -5.21 -6.90
CA ARG A 155 11.13 -5.27 -7.13
C ARG A 155 10.44 -6.03 -6.01
N LEU A 156 9.49 -5.38 -5.32
CA LEU A 156 8.66 -6.08 -4.35
C LEU A 156 7.64 -6.98 -5.07
N TYR A 157 7.10 -7.95 -4.34
CA TYR A 157 6.11 -8.86 -4.86
C TYR A 157 4.85 -8.91 -4.00
N ASP A 158 3.70 -8.77 -4.65
CA ASP A 158 2.38 -9.15 -4.13
C ASP A 158 1.59 -9.85 -5.26
N PRO A 159 0.98 -11.03 -5.01
CA PRO A 159 0.32 -11.78 -6.07
C PRO A 159 -0.95 -11.10 -6.60
N SER A 160 -1.66 -10.36 -5.75
CA SER A 160 -2.86 -9.61 -6.14
C SER A 160 -2.47 -8.43 -7.01
N ALA A 161 -1.41 -7.70 -6.64
CA ALA A 161 -0.91 -6.59 -7.45
C ALA A 161 -0.42 -7.05 -8.84
N VAL A 162 0.31 -8.17 -8.91
CA VAL A 162 0.75 -8.77 -10.19
C VAL A 162 -0.44 -9.13 -11.09
N LYS A 163 -1.53 -9.67 -10.52
CA LYS A 163 -2.76 -9.98 -11.27
C LYS A 163 -3.47 -8.73 -11.79
N THR A 164 -3.49 -7.66 -10.99
CA THR A 164 -4.13 -6.39 -11.39
C THR A 164 -3.36 -5.65 -12.46
N LEU A 165 -2.03 -5.70 -12.42
CA LEU A 165 -1.14 -5.10 -13.43
C LEU A 165 -1.00 -5.95 -14.71
N SER A 166 -1.62 -7.13 -14.76
CA SER A 166 -1.55 -8.00 -15.92
C SER A 166 -2.36 -7.41 -17.10
N PRO A 167 -1.85 -7.43 -18.35
CA PRO A 167 -2.52 -6.84 -19.52
C PRO A 167 -3.90 -7.42 -19.87
N ARG A 168 -4.23 -8.58 -19.30
CA ARG A 168 -5.53 -9.24 -19.44
C ARG A 168 -6.13 -9.41 -18.04
N PRO A 169 -6.95 -8.45 -17.59
CA PRO A 169 -7.56 -8.54 -16.27
C PRO A 169 -8.48 -9.77 -16.23
N GLN A 170 -8.19 -10.71 -15.34
CA GLN A 170 -9.13 -11.78 -14.97
C GLN A 170 -10.10 -11.27 -13.90
N ALA A 171 -10.92 -12.14 -13.32
CA ALA A 171 -11.62 -11.80 -12.07
C ALA A 171 -10.59 -11.30 -11.04
N GLN A 172 -10.64 -10.00 -10.76
CA GLN A 172 -9.65 -9.35 -9.90
C GLN A 172 -9.97 -9.70 -8.44
N PRO A 173 -8.95 -10.00 -7.62
CA PRO A 173 -9.16 -10.11 -6.19
C PRO A 173 -9.66 -8.77 -5.64
N THR A 174 -10.44 -8.80 -4.58
CA THR A 174 -10.92 -7.59 -3.91
C THR A 174 -10.73 -7.71 -2.42
N THR A 175 -10.29 -6.63 -1.78
CA THR A 175 -10.05 -6.57 -0.33
C THR A 175 -11.03 -5.66 0.36
N SER A 176 -11.87 -4.94 -0.37
CA SER A 176 -12.88 -4.08 0.22
C SER A 176 -14.16 -4.02 -0.60
N ARG A 177 -15.25 -3.65 0.07
CA ARG A 177 -16.60 -3.60 -0.47
C ARG A 177 -17.36 -2.38 0.10
N PHE A 178 -17.60 -1.39 -0.75
CA PHE A 178 -18.30 -0.15 -0.38
C PHE A 178 -19.73 -0.14 -0.89
N TYR A 179 -20.70 0.22 -0.05
CA TYR A 179 -22.09 0.37 -0.50
C TYR A 179 -22.31 1.75 -1.13
N LEU A 180 -22.62 1.76 -2.43
CA LEU A 180 -22.99 2.96 -3.18
C LEU A 180 -24.50 3.18 -3.04
N SER A 181 -24.89 4.08 -2.14
CA SER A 181 -26.30 4.30 -1.78
C SER A 181 -27.16 4.83 -2.93
N ASP A 182 -26.58 5.66 -3.81
CA ASP A 182 -27.19 6.20 -5.02
C ASP A 182 -27.52 5.10 -6.05
N GLN A 183 -26.65 4.10 -6.16
CA GLN A 183 -26.76 3.00 -7.12
C GLN A 183 -27.35 1.73 -6.51
N LYS A 184 -27.59 1.72 -5.19
CA LYS A 184 -28.07 0.57 -4.40
C LYS A 184 -27.29 -0.70 -4.69
N ARG A 185 -25.97 -0.57 -4.84
CA ARG A 185 -25.07 -1.69 -5.15
C ARG A 185 -23.76 -1.56 -4.40
N TYR A 186 -23.03 -2.66 -4.33
CA TYR A 186 -21.71 -2.67 -3.76
C TYR A 186 -20.64 -2.53 -4.84
N LEU A 187 -19.63 -1.71 -4.55
CA LEU A 187 -18.40 -1.58 -5.31
C LEU A 187 -17.31 -2.37 -4.60
N ASN A 188 -16.77 -3.38 -5.26
CA ASN A 188 -15.63 -4.15 -4.74
C ASN A 188 -14.33 -3.59 -5.30
N THR A 189 -13.31 -3.43 -4.46
CA THR A 189 -12.01 -2.87 -4.86
C THR A 189 -10.86 -3.61 -4.18
N LEU A 190 -9.70 -3.62 -4.84
CA LEU A 190 -8.44 -4.07 -4.27
C LEU A 190 -7.66 -2.87 -3.76
N LEU A 191 -7.53 -2.76 -2.44
CA LEU A 191 -6.86 -1.62 -1.79
C LEU A 191 -5.73 -2.06 -0.85
N ASP A 192 -5.82 -3.27 -0.30
CA ASP A 192 -4.95 -3.78 0.74
C ASP A 192 -3.94 -4.78 0.17
N PHE A 193 -2.66 -4.57 0.45
CA PHE A 193 -1.58 -5.37 -0.11
C PHE A 193 -0.62 -5.84 1.00
N ILE A 194 0.08 -6.95 0.74
CA ILE A 194 1.25 -7.39 1.52
C ILE A 194 2.38 -7.65 0.54
N MET A 195 3.18 -6.62 0.29
CA MET A 195 4.31 -6.64 -0.62
C MET A 195 5.56 -7.11 0.11
N VAL A 196 6.27 -8.08 -0.45
CA VAL A 196 7.51 -8.63 0.14
C VAL A 196 8.73 -8.38 -0.74
N SER A 197 9.89 -8.19 -0.13
CA SER A 197 11.17 -8.11 -0.84
C SER A 197 11.54 -9.43 -1.55
N PRO A 198 12.42 -9.38 -2.56
CA PRO A 198 12.83 -10.58 -3.32
C PRO A 198 13.35 -11.73 -2.46
N ASP A 199 14.10 -11.45 -1.39
CA ASP A 199 14.64 -12.48 -0.49
C ASP A 199 13.53 -13.18 0.33
N LEU A 200 12.48 -12.44 0.70
CA LEU A 200 11.31 -12.97 1.41
C LEU A 200 10.38 -13.73 0.48
N ARG A 201 10.35 -13.39 -0.82
CA ARG A 201 9.43 -13.99 -1.79
C ARG A 201 9.55 -15.52 -1.86
N THR A 202 10.75 -16.07 -1.75
CA THR A 202 10.97 -17.54 -1.78
C THR A 202 10.43 -18.26 -0.53
N ARG A 203 10.33 -17.52 0.59
CA ARG A 203 9.88 -17.99 1.90
C ARG A 203 8.40 -17.73 2.15
N ALA A 204 7.81 -16.83 1.37
CA ALA A 204 6.41 -16.47 1.47
C ALA A 204 5.51 -17.50 0.77
N LYS A 205 4.64 -18.16 1.54
CA LYS A 205 3.93 -19.37 1.10
C LYS A 205 2.48 -19.13 0.73
N LYS A 206 1.76 -18.35 1.54
CA LYS A 206 0.29 -18.27 1.42
C LYS A 206 -0.20 -16.85 1.66
N TRP A 207 -0.49 -16.15 0.58
CA TRP A 207 -1.34 -14.97 0.63
C TRP A 207 -2.79 -15.42 0.65
N LYS A 208 -3.58 -14.84 1.55
CA LYS A 208 -5.01 -15.07 1.61
C LYS A 208 -5.72 -13.74 1.83
N ILE A 209 -6.77 -13.53 1.06
CA ILE A 209 -7.75 -12.48 1.32
C ILE A 209 -8.95 -13.18 1.95
N TRP A 210 -9.34 -12.76 3.15
CA TRP A 210 -10.46 -13.34 3.89
C TRP A 210 -11.78 -12.76 3.37
N HIS A 211 -12.01 -12.88 2.06
CA HIS A 211 -13.20 -12.32 1.41
C HIS A 211 -14.40 -13.25 1.64
N PRO A 212 -15.53 -12.74 2.17
CA PRO A 212 -16.68 -13.55 2.60
C PRO A 212 -17.33 -14.36 1.48
N PHE A 213 -17.14 -13.96 0.22
CA PHE A 213 -17.74 -14.61 -0.95
C PHE A 213 -16.74 -15.31 -1.87
N ASP A 214 -15.45 -15.01 -1.74
CA ASP A 214 -14.43 -15.51 -2.69
C ASP A 214 -13.49 -16.55 -2.05
N GLU A 215 -13.35 -16.54 -0.72
CA GLU A 215 -12.57 -17.54 0.02
C GLU A 215 -13.50 -18.64 0.54
N PRO A 216 -13.36 -19.91 0.09
CA PRO A 216 -14.28 -20.99 0.45
C PRO A 216 -14.43 -21.18 1.95
N THR A 217 -13.33 -21.07 2.73
CA THR A 217 -13.40 -21.20 4.20
C THR A 217 -14.20 -20.10 4.87
N CYS A 218 -14.34 -18.93 4.23
CA CYS A 218 -15.21 -17.86 4.71
C CYS A 218 -16.65 -18.07 4.23
N TYR A 219 -16.84 -18.50 2.98
CA TYR A 219 -18.18 -18.69 2.42
C TYR A 219 -18.95 -19.84 3.08
N ASP A 220 -18.27 -20.95 3.35
CA ASP A 220 -18.86 -22.19 3.90
C ASP A 220 -19.14 -22.10 5.40
N ASP A 221 -18.62 -21.08 6.09
CA ASP A 221 -18.84 -20.79 7.50
C ASP A 221 -19.70 -19.52 7.65
N PRO A 222 -21.03 -19.64 7.86
CA PRO A 222 -21.91 -18.49 7.98
C PRO A 222 -21.55 -17.56 9.14
N GLU A 223 -21.06 -18.08 10.26
CA GLU A 223 -20.73 -17.27 11.43
C GLU A 223 -19.52 -16.37 11.13
N LEU A 224 -18.47 -16.95 10.54
CA LEU A 224 -17.30 -16.20 10.09
C LEU A 224 -17.67 -15.20 8.99
N ARG A 225 -18.53 -15.60 8.04
CA ARG A 225 -18.95 -14.74 6.93
C ARG A 225 -19.66 -13.48 7.41
N GLU A 226 -20.65 -13.63 8.28
CA GLU A 226 -21.38 -12.48 8.83
C GLU A 226 -20.47 -11.63 9.71
N ALA A 227 -19.59 -12.24 10.53
CA ALA A 227 -18.62 -11.50 11.32
C ALA A 227 -17.67 -10.64 10.45
N LEU A 228 -17.22 -11.15 9.31
CA LEU A 228 -16.40 -10.40 8.35
C LEU A 228 -17.17 -9.23 7.72
N LEU A 229 -18.46 -9.42 7.42
CA LEU A 229 -19.31 -8.39 6.82
C LEU A 229 -19.68 -7.28 7.81
N ASP A 230 -19.86 -7.62 9.09
CA ASP A 230 -20.22 -6.66 10.13
C ASP A 230 -19.01 -5.88 10.68
N ALA A 231 -17.82 -6.49 10.66
CA ALA A 231 -16.65 -5.90 11.29
C ALA A 231 -16.06 -4.70 10.53
N SER A 232 -16.09 -4.72 9.20
CA SER A 232 -15.35 -3.76 8.36
C SER A 232 -15.78 -3.86 6.89
N ASP A 233 -15.69 -2.74 6.16
CA ASP A 233 -15.80 -2.71 4.70
C ASP A 233 -14.52 -3.19 3.99
N HIS A 234 -13.42 -3.34 4.73
CA HIS A 234 -12.19 -4.01 4.31
C HIS A 234 -12.08 -5.42 4.93
N PHE A 235 -11.67 -6.38 4.12
CA PHE A 235 -11.43 -7.76 4.49
C PHE A 235 -9.95 -7.99 4.78
N PRO A 236 -9.61 -8.76 5.84
CA PRO A 236 -8.22 -9.03 6.18
C PRO A 236 -7.43 -9.66 5.04
N VAL A 237 -6.16 -9.25 4.91
CA VAL A 237 -5.16 -9.93 4.09
C VAL A 237 -4.12 -10.53 5.03
N THR A 238 -3.76 -11.78 4.80
CA THR A 238 -2.74 -12.48 5.59
C THR A 238 -1.69 -13.09 4.68
N LEU A 239 -0.46 -13.17 5.21
CA LEU A 239 0.66 -13.84 4.58
C LEU A 239 1.32 -14.80 5.58
N ASP A 240 1.46 -16.07 5.18
CA ASP A 240 2.34 -17.03 5.86
C ASP A 240 3.76 -16.96 5.27
N ILE A 241 4.76 -16.76 6.12
CA ILE A 241 6.17 -16.65 5.73
C ILE A 241 7.08 -17.46 6.64
N ASP A 242 7.98 -18.24 6.05
CA ASP A 242 8.96 -19.06 6.77
C ASP A 242 10.19 -18.22 7.12
N LEU A 243 10.35 -17.81 8.40
CA LEU A 243 11.43 -16.92 8.84
C LEU A 243 12.67 -17.63 9.36
#